data_AF-A0A8X6SNP7-F1
#
_entry.id   AF-A0A8X6SNP7-F1
#
_cell.length_a   1.000
_cell.length_b   1.000
_cell.length_c   1.000
_cell.angle_alpha   90.00
_cell.angle_beta   90.00
_cell.angle_gamma   90.00
#
_symmetry.space_group_name_H-M   'P 1'
#
loop_
_entity.id
_entity.type
_entity.pdbx_description
1 polymer ?
#
loop_
_entity_poly.entity_id
_entity_poly.type
_entity_poly.pdbx_seq_one_letter_code
_entity_poly.pdbx_strand_id
1 'polypeptide(L)'
;MFGRNPVHIPKPRESFPYCQTWHYVLGELRRRRLASTEKLAVSDDSNFQQDNDTKHILLYYLAPNEFRTPSQNPDLSKLEHSWDVHKQRIINHVITSKEMLKSVKITIEETSKTLDSLPNRL
;
A
#
# COMPACT_ATOMS: atom_id res chain seq x y z
N MET A 1 -17.85 21.69 18.91
CA MET A 1 -16.89 22.22 17.92
C MET A 1 -15.49 21.81 18.34
N PHE A 2 -14.98 20.67 17.85
CA PHE A 2 -13.62 20.24 18.15
C PHE A 2 -12.72 20.70 17.00
N GLY A 3 -12.02 21.81 17.20
CA GLY A 3 -10.99 22.29 16.29
C GLY A 3 -9.87 21.26 16.21
N ARG A 4 -9.56 20.78 14.99
CA ARG A 4 -8.38 19.96 14.75
C ARG A 4 -7.16 20.86 14.98
N ASN A 5 -6.42 20.62 16.06
CA ASN A 5 -5.11 21.25 16.24
C ASN A 5 -4.20 20.87 15.06
N PRO A 6 -3.50 21.83 14.42
CA PRO A 6 -2.55 21.51 13.38
C PRO A 6 -1.42 20.65 13.98
N VAL A 7 -1.22 19.46 13.42
CA VAL A 7 -0.11 18.58 13.78
C VAL A 7 1.18 19.32 13.45
N HIS A 8 1.95 19.69 14.49
CA HIS A 8 3.25 20.29 14.31
C HIS A 8 4.22 19.21 13.81
N ILE A 9 4.50 19.22 12.51
CA ILE A 9 5.55 18.38 11.92
C ILE A 9 6.89 19.04 12.28
N PRO A 10 7.73 18.44 13.13
CA PRO A 10 9.02 19.03 13.48
C PRO A 10 9.87 19.19 12.22
N LYS A 11 10.49 20.37 12.06
CA LYS A 11 11.44 20.59 10.96
C LYS A 11 12.62 19.62 11.13
N PRO A 12 13.04 18.91 10.07
CA PRO A 12 14.15 17.97 10.15
C PRO A 12 15.44 18.71 10.53
N ARG A 13 16.17 18.21 11.54
CA ARG A 13 17.56 18.62 11.77
C ARG A 13 18.40 18.14 10.59
N GLU A 14 19.17 19.07 10.01
CA GLU A 14 19.91 18.93 8.75
C GLU A 14 21.06 17.90 8.73
N SER A 15 21.12 16.96 9.69
CA SER A 15 22.29 16.10 9.89
C SER A 15 22.05 14.59 9.69
N PHE A 16 20.94 14.15 9.12
CA PHE A 16 20.73 12.74 8.77
C PHE A 16 20.58 12.54 7.26
N PRO A 17 21.51 11.84 6.57
CA PRO A 17 21.45 11.61 5.12
C PRO A 17 20.23 10.80 4.68
N TYR A 18 19.52 10.18 5.62
CA TYR A 18 18.28 9.46 5.37
C TYR A 18 17.05 10.39 5.23
N CYS A 19 17.06 11.60 5.78
CA CYS A 19 15.87 12.45 5.87
C CYS A 19 15.35 12.97 4.52
N GLN A 20 16.21 13.16 3.50
CA GLN A 20 15.74 13.61 2.18
C GLN A 20 14.99 12.50 1.42
N THR A 21 15.48 11.26 1.49
CA THR A 21 14.83 10.09 0.89
C THR A 21 13.47 9.80 1.52
N TRP A 22 13.33 9.99 2.84
CA TRP A 22 12.07 9.76 3.55
C TRP A 22 10.97 10.76 3.18
N HIS A 23 11.28 12.07 3.10
CA HIS A 23 10.28 13.06 2.66
C HIS A 23 9.79 12.80 1.24
N TYR A 24 10.69 12.37 0.35
CA TYR A 24 10.34 11.97 -1.01
C TYR A 24 9.38 10.77 -1.01
N VAL A 25 9.70 9.71 -0.26
CA VAL A 25 8.87 8.49 -0.16
C VAL A 25 7.48 8.82 0.40
N LEU A 26 7.40 9.60 1.49
CA LEU A 26 6.12 10.01 2.07
C LEU A 26 5.28 10.87 1.12
N GLY A 27 5.92 11.79 0.39
CA GLY A 27 5.27 12.62 -0.61
C GLY A 27 4.70 11.80 -1.79
N GLU A 28 5.47 10.83 -2.29
CA GLU A 28 5.03 9.94 -3.38
C GLU A 28 3.88 9.03 -2.93
N LEU A 29 3.97 8.45 -1.73
CA LEU A 29 2.91 7.61 -1.17
C LEU A 29 1.61 8.37 -0.97
N ARG A 30 1.68 9.60 -0.43
CA ARG A 30 0.48 10.45 -0.27
C ARG A 30 -0.19 10.73 -1.61
N ARG A 31 0.59 11.11 -2.63
CA ARG A 31 0.07 11.37 -3.98
C ARG A 31 -0.57 10.14 -4.60
N ARG A 32 0.09 8.98 -4.53
CA ARG A 32 -0.42 7.72 -5.10
C ARG A 32 -1.66 7.22 -4.38
N ARG A 33 -1.72 7.36 -3.05
CA ARG A 33 -2.89 6.98 -2.27
C ARG A 33 -4.11 7.78 -2.68
N LEU A 34 -4.00 9.12 -2.72
CA LEU A 34 -5.10 10.00 -3.14
C LEU A 34 -5.56 9.68 -4.57
N ALA A 35 -4.61 9.54 -5.51
CA ALA A 35 -4.96 9.17 -6.88
C ALA A 35 -5.63 7.78 -6.97
N SER A 36 -5.26 6.84 -6.08
CA SER A 36 -5.88 5.51 -6.03
C SER A 36 -7.25 5.52 -5.37
N THR A 37 -7.47 6.30 -4.31
CA THR A 37 -8.79 6.43 -3.65
C THR A 37 -9.79 7.10 -4.61
N GLU A 38 -9.37 8.15 -5.30
CA GLU A 38 -10.14 8.79 -6.37
C GLU A 38 -10.47 7.80 -7.50
N LYS A 39 -9.47 7.07 -8.01
CA LYS A 39 -9.65 6.12 -9.11
C LYS A 39 -10.54 4.94 -8.75
N LEU A 40 -10.45 4.46 -7.52
CA LEU A 40 -11.26 3.33 -7.03
C LEU A 40 -12.60 3.79 -6.43
N ALA A 41 -12.89 5.10 -6.44
CA ALA A 41 -14.06 5.70 -5.80
C ALA A 41 -14.26 5.27 -4.33
N VAL A 42 -13.15 5.14 -3.60
CA VAL A 42 -13.14 4.78 -2.19
C VAL A 42 -12.95 6.04 -1.36
N SER A 43 -13.67 6.16 -0.24
CA SER A 43 -13.52 7.30 0.68
C SER A 43 -12.08 7.42 1.21
N ASP A 44 -11.63 8.65 1.47
CA ASP A 44 -10.36 8.93 2.14
C ASP A 44 -10.30 8.37 3.58
N ASP A 45 -11.46 8.07 4.17
CA ASP A 45 -11.58 7.39 5.47
C ASP A 45 -11.42 5.86 5.37
N SER A 46 -11.04 5.32 4.21
CA SER A 46 -10.86 3.89 4.05
C SER A 46 -9.70 3.33 4.86
N ASN A 47 -9.84 2.06 5.24
CA ASN A 47 -8.79 1.36 5.94
C ASN A 47 -7.60 1.13 5.01
N PHE A 48 -6.45 1.64 5.41
CA PHE A 48 -5.18 1.40 4.74
C PHE A 48 -4.44 0.27 5.45
N GLN A 49 -3.93 -0.71 4.71
CA GLN A 49 -3.20 -1.84 5.31
C GLN A 49 -1.79 -1.87 4.75
N GLN A 50 -0.79 -2.00 5.63
CA GLN A 50 0.61 -2.20 5.30
C GLN A 50 1.27 -3.22 6.23
N ASP A 51 2.53 -3.55 5.93
CA ASP A 51 3.37 -4.40 6.75
C ASP A 51 4.00 -3.60 7.91
N ASN A 52 4.37 -4.30 8.97
CA ASN A 52 5.01 -3.70 10.15
C ASN A 52 6.52 -3.47 9.98
N ASP A 53 7.03 -3.30 8.75
CA ASP A 53 8.45 -3.02 8.56
C ASP A 53 8.77 -1.63 9.16
N THR A 54 9.87 -1.56 9.91
CA THR A 54 10.32 -0.39 10.69
C THR A 54 10.35 0.91 9.87
N LYS A 55 10.57 0.82 8.54
CA LYS A 55 10.51 1.98 7.64
C LYS A 55 9.11 2.54 7.39
N HIS A 56 8.06 1.76 7.65
CA HIS A 56 6.66 2.12 7.48
C HIS A 56 6.02 2.66 8.77
N ILE A 57 6.70 2.60 9.92
CA ILE A 57 6.15 3.05 11.22
C ILE A 57 5.79 4.55 11.25
N LEU A 58 6.45 5.39 10.44
CA LEU A 58 6.10 6.82 10.33
C LEU A 58 4.88 7.09 9.42
N LEU A 59 4.42 6.08 8.69
CA LEU A 59 3.29 6.17 7.76
C LEU A 59 1.93 6.12 8.48
N TYR A 60 1.91 5.56 9.70
CA TYR A 60 0.81 5.64 10.67
C TYR A 60 0.29 7.07 10.86
N TYR A 61 1.16 8.08 10.76
CA TYR A 61 0.77 9.48 10.91
C TYR A 61 0.09 10.09 9.67
N LEU A 62 0.16 9.43 8.51
CA LEU A 62 -0.44 9.91 7.27
C LEU A 62 -1.77 9.21 6.93
N ALA A 63 -2.05 8.04 7.49
CA ALA A 63 -3.28 7.27 7.28
C ALA A 63 -4.05 7.16 8.61
N PRO A 64 -5.16 7.93 8.78
CA PRO A 64 -5.88 7.94 10.06
C PRO A 64 -6.48 6.58 10.43
N ASN A 65 -6.76 5.73 9.44
CA ASN A 65 -7.40 4.42 9.61
C ASN A 65 -6.48 3.30 9.12
N GLU A 66 -5.35 3.07 9.78
CA GLU A 66 -4.47 1.96 9.45
C GLU A 66 -4.93 0.65 10.11
N PHE A 67 -5.11 -0.40 9.31
CA PHE A 67 -5.36 -1.75 9.80
C PHE A 67 -4.04 -2.38 10.25
N ARG A 68 -3.90 -2.61 11.56
CA ARG A 68 -2.70 -3.26 12.11
C ARG A 68 -2.63 -4.72 11.64
N THR A 69 -1.71 -5.00 10.74
CA THR A 69 -1.34 -6.37 10.40
C THR A 69 -0.44 -6.93 11.51
N PRO A 70 -0.64 -8.17 12.00
CA PRO A 70 0.33 -8.79 12.89
C PRO A 70 1.68 -8.95 12.18
N SER A 71 2.78 -8.77 12.90
CA SER A 71 4.11 -8.96 12.33
C SER A 71 4.28 -10.40 11.82
N GLN A 72 4.93 -10.55 10.66
CA GLN A 72 5.25 -11.85 10.03
C GLN A 72 4.05 -12.70 9.56
N ASN A 73 2.90 -12.10 9.27
CA ASN A 73 1.74 -12.82 8.69
C ASN A 73 1.49 -12.44 7.22
N PRO A 74 2.33 -12.89 6.26
CA PRO A 74 2.11 -12.66 4.84
C PRO A 74 0.79 -13.31 4.35
N ASP A 75 0.35 -14.40 4.98
CA ASP A 75 -0.89 -15.11 4.62
C ASP A 75 -2.16 -14.25 4.81
N LEU A 76 -2.09 -13.28 5.73
CA LEU A 76 -3.14 -12.29 5.99
C LEU A 76 -3.00 -11.04 5.11
N SER A 77 -1.89 -10.90 4.38
CA SER A 77 -1.67 -9.79 3.47
C SER A 77 -2.35 -10.05 2.13
N LYS A 78 -3.36 -9.25 1.84
CA LYS A 78 -4.13 -9.29 0.58
C LYS A 78 -3.23 -9.03 -0.64
N LEU A 79 -2.16 -8.27 -0.43
CA LEU A 79 -1.20 -7.93 -1.45
C LEU A 79 -0.37 -9.14 -1.88
N GLU A 80 0.09 -9.96 -0.93
CA GLU A 80 0.89 -11.17 -1.24
C GLU A 80 0.10 -12.15 -2.11
N HIS A 81 -1.19 -12.35 -1.79
CA HIS A 81 -2.03 -13.20 -2.62
C HIS A 81 -2.29 -12.62 -4.01
N SER A 82 -2.48 -11.30 -4.11
CA SER A 82 -2.60 -10.62 -5.42
C SER A 82 -1.33 -10.75 -6.25
N TRP A 83 -0.16 -10.72 -5.61
CA TRP A 83 1.12 -10.98 -6.27
C TRP A 83 1.22 -12.41 -6.79
N ASP A 84 0.74 -13.40 -6.05
CA ASP A 84 0.77 -14.78 -6.52
C ASP A 84 -0.12 -14.99 -7.75
N VAL A 85 -1.33 -14.41 -7.77
CA VAL A 85 -2.17 -14.39 -8.97
C VAL A 85 -1.45 -13.72 -10.14
N HIS A 86 -0.78 -12.60 -9.89
CA HIS A 86 0.00 -11.91 -10.92
C HIS A 86 1.19 -12.74 -11.44
N LYS A 87 1.94 -13.38 -10.55
CA LYS A 87 3.04 -14.30 -10.90
C LYS A 87 2.53 -15.47 -11.74
N GLN A 88 1.39 -16.06 -11.39
CA GLN A 88 0.79 -17.15 -12.18
C GLN A 88 0.43 -16.68 -13.59
N ARG A 89 -0.12 -15.47 -13.75
CA ARG A 89 -0.34 -14.89 -15.08
C ARG A 89 0.97 -14.72 -15.85
N ILE A 90 2.00 -14.17 -15.20
CA ILE A 90 3.33 -13.99 -15.81
C ILE A 90 3.89 -15.32 -16.29
N ILE A 91 3.85 -16.36 -15.45
CA ILE A 91 4.36 -17.71 -15.77
C ILE A 91 3.59 -18.34 -16.93
N ASN A 92 2.26 -18.13 -16.98
CA ASN A 92 1.42 -18.67 -18.05
C ASN A 92 1.54 -17.92 -19.38
N HIS A 93 2.22 -16.76 -19.39
CA HIS A 93 2.51 -16.00 -20.60
C HIS A 93 3.97 -16.22 -21.04
N VAL A 94 4.20 -16.36 -22.34
CA VAL A 94 5.57 -16.36 -22.88
C VAL A 94 6.08 -14.92 -22.90
N ILE A 95 6.67 -14.48 -21.80
CA ILE A 95 7.21 -13.12 -21.67
C ILE A 95 8.67 -13.13 -22.10
N THR A 96 8.96 -12.40 -23.19
CA THR A 96 10.32 -12.28 -23.75
C THR A 96 10.90 -10.87 -23.63
N SER A 97 10.11 -9.90 -23.15
CA SER A 97 10.55 -8.52 -23.03
C SER A 97 9.96 -7.81 -21.80
N LYS A 98 10.64 -6.74 -21.38
CA LYS A 98 10.19 -5.87 -20.29
C LYS A 98 8.86 -5.20 -20.58
N GLU A 99 8.59 -4.85 -21.84
CA GLU A 99 7.32 -4.22 -22.22
C GLU A 99 6.15 -5.21 -22.18
N MET A 100 6.40 -6.48 -22.54
CA MET A 100 5.41 -7.55 -22.35
C MET A 100 5.14 -7.81 -20.87
N LEU A 101 6.15 -7.71 -19.99
CA LEU A 101 5.92 -7.83 -18.55
C LEU A 101 5.00 -6.72 -18.02
N LYS A 102 5.20 -5.47 -18.46
CA LYS A 102 4.37 -4.33 -18.06
C LYS A 102 2.93 -4.40 -18.58
N SER A 103 2.69 -5.14 -19.67
CA SER A 103 1.35 -5.27 -20.25
C SER A 103 0.49 -6.29 -19.51
N VAL A 104 1.09 -7.23 -18.77
CA VAL A 104 0.36 -8.14 -17.89
C VAL A 104 -0.28 -7.31 -16.77
N LYS A 105 -1.61 -7.35 -16.69
CA LYS A 105 -2.39 -6.67 -15.64
C LYS A 105 -3.26 -7.70 -14.94
N ILE A 106 -3.52 -7.52 -13.65
CA ILE A 106 -4.57 -8.26 -12.94
C ILE A 106 -5.91 -7.55 -13.12
N THR A 107 -7.00 -8.31 -13.12
CA THR A 107 -8.36 -7.77 -13.25
C THR A 107 -8.97 -7.46 -11.88
N ILE A 108 -10.02 -6.63 -11.87
CA ILE A 108 -10.76 -6.32 -10.64
C ILE A 108 -11.41 -7.60 -10.09
N GLU A 109 -11.97 -8.46 -10.94
CA GLU A 109 -12.62 -9.71 -10.51
C GLU A 109 -11.69 -10.66 -9.76
N GLU A 110 -10.44 -10.81 -10.22
CA GLU A 110 -9.43 -11.62 -9.51
C GLU A 110 -9.05 -11.03 -8.16
N THR A 111 -9.03 -9.70 -8.09
CA THR A 111 -8.79 -8.97 -6.85
C THR A 111 -9.96 -9.16 -5.88
N SER A 112 -11.21 -9.17 -6.36
CA SER A 112 -12.40 -9.44 -5.55
C SER A 112 -12.42 -10.87 -5.01
N LYS A 113 -12.12 -11.88 -5.83
CA LYS A 113 -12.02 -13.28 -5.37
C LYS A 113 -11.01 -13.46 -4.24
N THR A 114 -9.90 -12.74 -4.32
CA THR A 114 -8.88 -12.69 -3.25
C THR A 114 -9.49 -12.14 -1.96
N LEU A 115 -10.21 -11.02 -2.05
CA LEU A 115 -10.86 -10.37 -0.92
C LEU A 115 -11.91 -11.25 -0.25
N ASP A 116 -12.74 -11.93 -1.05
CA ASP A 116 -13.82 -12.79 -0.55
C ASP A 116 -13.27 -14.04 0.16
N SER A 117 -12.06 -14.49 -0.18
CA SER A 117 -11.42 -15.64 0.46
C SER A 117 -10.82 -15.34 1.85
N LEU A 118 -10.72 -14.06 2.25
CA LEU A 118 -10.01 -13.65 3.47
C LEU A 118 -10.65 -14.13 4.77
N PRO A 119 -11.99 -14.08 4.96
CA PRO A 119 -12.61 -14.57 6.19
C PRO A 119 -12.29 -16.03 6.49
N ASN A 120 -12.00 -16.84 5.48
CA ASN A 120 -11.62 -18.25 5.64
C ASN A 120 -10.17 -18.44 6.13
N ARG A 121 -9.39 -17.37 6.24
CA ARG A 121 -7.98 -17.38 6.67
C ARG A 121 -7.78 -16.80 8.07
N LEU A 122 -8.86 -16.33 8.71
CA LEU A 122 -8.88 -15.72 10.03
C LEU A 122 -9.20 -16.75 11.12
#